data_AF-A0A9P4S9U8-F1
#
_entry.id   AF-A0A9P4S9U8-F1
#
_cell.length_a   1.000
_cell.length_b   1.000
_cell.length_c   1.000
_cell.angle_alpha   90.00
_cell.angle_beta   90.00
_cell.angle_gamma   90.00
#
_symmetry.space_group_name_H-M   'P 1'
#
loop_
_entity.id
_entity.type
_entity.pdbx_description
1 polymer ?
#
loop_
_entity_poly.entity_id
_entity_poly.type
_entity_poly.pdbx_seq_one_letter_code
_entity_poly.pdbx_strand_id
1 'polypeptide(L)'
;MTRFYPLYVRRSDGKLEIPAGSKGKKDKNQPTDDQLDRTPDAKGVSDYYREIGPDELKHLDWRRKLAGMLVRELGGAEHSDKCCILDALPENYRLYEHIKSKATDKENPSKAKNHAGGGHDRQDAYLYGHPLGRRKRFRSPADFFPHLLWLVTDEKGDPGNCSCKLCSPEEFEPEKGAGQPHITLRSPVVEIPRRPMSIQTPINTLSKSSGPPPPAHSPLPQPTPQRLIPTPLPQPRNSDQQIDAQYDKFMYRPGEIVWFNRGPRWGLSVISRRYWNKAAPQGDERIYIVQPLSPPGAYPAEVTVPQGHMLRPWLAWSAPALTCAALNEMNVTFETADWQRIAKGDFGFGDSEVDGSILAAKHIDSTYTLFDLVKRVSPNPGLDERWWNGLYLGSEKIWVGEPIRLRTGTNYPNVMVINEILERVQSDFSGAKSKSSVVLIGDIYTCFTVPVNQQLPEPSYLPLRMQKDLQWRNSVTIPTKQTAIFWKLSSSLSRIELSDIKGRWYETSLIFPILLDTKTFSENVRCGDINDAHFWINGRGGPDSDTSKPVGIRKADRREALSRAVPPSTRILDGLQPPAS
;
A
#
# COMPACT_ATOMS: atom_id res chain seq x y z
N MET A 1 -31.03 3.49 12.13
CA MET A 1 -29.74 4.19 12.32
C MET A 1 -28.81 3.28 13.10
N THR A 2 -27.62 2.98 12.60
CA THR A 2 -26.62 2.18 13.33
C THR A 2 -26.28 2.89 14.64
N ARG A 3 -26.45 2.22 15.77
CA ARG A 3 -26.16 2.79 17.09
C ARG A 3 -24.65 2.73 17.32
N PHE A 4 -23.98 3.87 17.25
CA PHE A 4 -22.54 3.94 17.53
C PHE A 4 -22.27 4.03 19.03
N TYR A 5 -21.17 3.44 19.47
CA TYR A 5 -20.64 3.63 20.82
C TYR A 5 -19.74 4.89 20.83
N PRO A 6 -20.12 5.96 21.55
CA PRO A 6 -19.37 7.20 21.56
C PRO A 6 -18.08 7.07 22.40
N LEU A 7 -16.96 7.53 21.84
CA LEU A 7 -15.68 7.67 22.52
C LEU A 7 -15.40 9.14 22.79
N TYR A 8 -14.96 9.43 24.01
CA TYR A 8 -14.65 10.79 24.46
C TYR A 8 -13.14 10.97 24.59
N VAL A 9 -12.59 11.93 23.86
CA VAL A 9 -11.17 12.29 23.95
C VAL A 9 -10.99 13.20 25.15
N ARG A 10 -10.17 12.78 26.13
CA ARG A 10 -10.02 13.49 27.41
C ARG A 10 -9.12 14.74 27.34
N ARG A 11 -8.29 14.86 26.30
CA ARG A 11 -7.38 16.00 26.12
C ARG A 11 -7.45 16.55 24.70
N SER A 12 -7.22 17.84 24.58
CA SER A 12 -6.85 18.48 23.33
C SER A 12 -5.69 19.45 23.54
N ASP A 13 -4.79 19.54 22.57
CA ASP A 13 -3.80 20.61 22.46
C ASP A 13 -4.23 21.71 21.47
N GLY A 14 -5.41 21.56 20.85
CA GLY A 14 -5.89 22.42 19.78
C GLY A 14 -5.91 23.91 20.17
N LYS A 15 -5.47 24.76 19.24
CA LYS A 15 -5.47 26.23 19.37
C LYS A 15 -6.26 26.85 18.24
N LEU A 16 -7.27 27.67 18.57
CA LEU A 16 -8.00 28.50 17.59
C LEU A 16 -7.16 29.66 17.06
N GLU A 17 -6.21 30.13 17.86
CA GLU A 17 -5.32 31.25 17.55
C GLU A 17 -3.88 30.92 17.97
N ILE A 18 -2.91 31.34 17.16
CA ILE A 18 -1.47 31.21 17.41
C ILE A 18 -0.82 32.60 17.51
N PRO A 19 0.29 32.76 18.27
CA PRO A 19 1.06 34.00 18.27
C PRO A 19 1.67 34.28 16.88
N ALA A 20 1.39 35.46 16.32
CA ALA A 20 1.89 35.90 15.02
C ALA A 20 3.02 36.93 15.20
N GLY A 21 4.27 36.45 15.18
CA GLY A 21 5.46 37.30 15.22
C GLY A 21 5.63 38.15 16.49
N SER A 22 6.68 38.96 16.50
CA SER A 22 7.20 39.71 17.66
C SER A 22 6.36 40.92 18.11
N LYS A 23 5.12 41.10 17.62
CA LYS A 23 4.24 42.24 17.94
C LYS A 23 2.86 41.84 18.50
N GLY A 24 2.74 40.69 19.14
CA GLY A 24 1.54 40.32 19.92
C GLY A 24 0.24 40.14 19.13
N LYS A 25 0.29 40.14 17.79
CA LYS A 25 -0.88 39.89 16.94
C LYS A 25 -1.19 38.39 16.99
N LYS A 26 -2.46 38.02 17.10
CA LYS A 26 -2.89 36.61 17.09
C LYS A 26 -3.39 36.25 15.70
N ASP A 27 -2.88 35.15 15.16
CA ASP A 27 -3.32 34.59 13.88
C ASP A 27 -4.29 33.45 14.10
N LYS A 28 -5.42 33.44 13.38
CA LYS A 28 -6.35 32.30 13.42
C LYS A 28 -5.69 31.03 12.88
N ASN A 29 -5.99 29.89 13.50
CA ASN A 29 -5.52 28.57 13.07
C ASN A 29 -6.53 27.91 12.14
N GLN A 30 -6.73 28.53 10.98
CA GLN A 30 -7.69 28.13 9.96
C GLN A 30 -7.15 28.59 8.57
N PRO A 31 -7.82 28.25 7.45
CA PRO A 31 -7.49 28.83 6.15
C PRO A 31 -7.45 30.37 6.18
N THR A 32 -6.64 31.00 5.32
CA THR A 32 -6.59 32.48 5.25
C THR A 32 -7.94 33.06 4.81
N ASP A 33 -8.18 34.34 5.09
CA ASP A 33 -9.41 35.01 4.66
C ASP A 33 -9.57 34.93 3.13
N ASP A 34 -8.48 35.09 2.37
CA ASP A 34 -8.46 34.89 0.91
C ASP A 34 -8.84 33.46 0.50
N GLN A 35 -8.45 32.45 1.28
CA GLN A 35 -8.80 31.05 1.02
C GLN A 35 -10.24 30.72 1.39
N LEU A 36 -10.92 31.57 2.15
CA LEU A 36 -12.34 31.43 2.48
C LEU A 36 -13.23 32.20 1.49
N ASP A 37 -12.64 33.05 0.63
CA ASP A 37 -13.36 33.84 -0.34
C ASP A 37 -13.98 32.96 -1.43
N ARG A 38 -15.31 33.02 -1.54
CA ARG A 38 -16.09 32.24 -2.50
C ARG A 38 -16.24 32.94 -3.85
N THR A 39 -15.72 34.16 -3.97
CA THR A 39 -15.84 34.99 -5.17
C THR A 39 -15.18 34.29 -6.35
N PRO A 40 -15.90 34.04 -7.47
CA PRO A 40 -15.31 33.45 -8.65
C PRO A 40 -14.19 34.33 -9.24
N ASP A 41 -13.14 33.71 -9.76
CA ASP A 41 -12.08 34.39 -10.48
C ASP A 41 -12.57 34.96 -11.83
N ALA A 42 -11.67 35.66 -12.55
CA ALA A 42 -11.97 36.22 -13.87
C ALA A 42 -12.39 35.17 -14.93
N LYS A 43 -12.20 33.87 -14.65
CA LYS A 43 -12.62 32.73 -15.49
C LYS A 43 -13.90 32.07 -14.96
N GLY A 44 -14.54 32.65 -13.96
CA GLY A 44 -15.77 32.13 -13.34
C GLY A 44 -15.52 30.89 -12.46
N VAL A 45 -14.30 30.68 -11.96
CA VAL A 45 -13.94 29.57 -11.07
C VAL A 45 -13.90 30.05 -9.63
N SER A 46 -14.71 29.45 -8.75
CA SER A 46 -14.57 29.65 -7.29
C SER A 46 -13.67 28.55 -6.72
N ASP A 47 -12.63 28.92 -5.99
CA ASP A 47 -11.63 28.02 -5.39
C ASP A 47 -11.42 28.43 -3.92
N TYR A 48 -12.05 27.72 -2.98
CA TYR A 48 -12.16 28.16 -1.59
C TYR A 48 -12.27 27.00 -0.59
N TYR A 49 -12.07 27.30 0.69
CA TYR A 49 -12.25 26.38 1.80
C TYR A 49 -13.57 26.63 2.52
N ARG A 50 -14.26 25.56 2.91
CA ARG A 50 -15.48 25.62 3.72
C ARG A 50 -15.31 24.78 4.98
N GLU A 51 -15.68 25.32 6.13
CA GLU A 51 -15.78 24.53 7.36
C GLU A 51 -16.87 23.46 7.22
N ILE A 52 -16.58 22.25 7.67
CA ILE A 52 -17.51 21.12 7.63
C ILE A 52 -18.17 21.00 8.99
N GLY A 53 -19.50 21.11 9.03
CA GLY A 53 -20.31 20.98 10.23
C GLY A 53 -20.26 19.57 10.85
N PRO A 54 -20.49 19.44 12.17
CA PRO A 54 -20.33 18.18 12.89
C PRO A 54 -21.27 17.06 12.42
N ASP A 55 -22.43 17.43 11.88
CA ASP A 55 -23.47 16.52 11.38
C ASP A 55 -23.31 16.15 9.90
N GLU A 56 -22.35 16.76 9.19
CA GLU A 56 -22.08 16.43 7.80
C GLU A 56 -21.37 15.06 7.67
N LEU A 57 -21.71 14.31 6.62
CA LEU A 57 -21.21 12.94 6.39
C LEU A 57 -19.67 12.83 6.43
N LYS A 58 -18.97 13.84 5.91
CA LYS A 58 -17.50 13.88 5.87
C LYS A 58 -16.89 14.07 7.27
N HIS A 59 -17.55 14.84 8.13
CA HIS A 59 -17.14 15.00 9.53
C HIS A 59 -17.43 13.73 10.34
N LEU A 60 -18.59 13.11 10.13
CA LEU A 60 -18.95 11.82 10.73
C LEU A 60 -17.97 10.71 10.33
N ASP A 61 -17.55 10.67 9.05
CA ASP A 61 -16.55 9.72 8.54
C ASP A 61 -15.19 9.89 9.23
N TRP A 62 -14.71 11.14 9.40
CA TRP A 62 -13.50 11.43 10.17
C TRP A 62 -13.58 10.89 11.60
N ARG A 63 -14.66 11.22 12.32
CA ARG A 63 -14.86 10.78 13.71
C ARG A 63 -14.96 9.25 13.84
N ARG A 64 -15.61 8.58 12.89
CA ARG A 64 -15.70 7.11 12.86
C ARG A 64 -14.35 6.45 12.60
N LYS A 65 -13.59 6.94 11.63
CA LYS A 65 -12.26 6.40 11.31
C LYS A 65 -11.31 6.54 12.49
N LEU A 66 -11.27 7.72 13.11
CA LEU A 66 -10.43 7.97 14.28
C LEU A 66 -10.80 7.06 15.46
N ALA A 67 -12.09 6.89 15.75
CA ALA A 67 -12.54 5.98 16.80
C ALA A 67 -12.22 4.52 16.50
N GLY A 68 -12.41 4.07 15.25
CA GLY A 68 -12.06 2.70 14.84
C GLY A 68 -10.57 2.42 15.01
N MET A 69 -9.71 3.39 14.68
CA MET A 69 -8.27 3.26 14.92
C MET A 69 -7.94 3.24 16.43
N LEU A 70 -8.57 4.08 17.26
CA LEU A 70 -8.35 4.04 18.72
C LEU A 70 -8.76 2.71 19.35
N VAL A 71 -9.90 2.15 18.97
CA VAL A 71 -10.34 0.84 19.51
C VAL A 71 -9.39 -0.26 19.08
N ARG A 72 -8.86 -0.20 17.86
CA ARG A 72 -7.87 -1.17 17.38
C ARG A 72 -6.58 -1.12 18.19
N GLU A 73 -6.09 0.08 18.53
CA GLU A 73 -4.83 0.23 19.27
C GLU A 73 -4.99 0.07 20.80
N LEU A 74 -6.12 0.48 21.39
CA LEU A 74 -6.30 0.57 22.86
C LEU A 74 -7.45 -0.27 23.43
N GLY A 75 -8.42 -0.68 22.60
CA GLY A 75 -9.71 -1.21 23.05
C GLY A 75 -9.72 -2.70 23.42
N GLY A 76 -8.65 -3.45 23.13
CA GLY A 76 -8.60 -4.89 23.38
C GLY A 76 -9.61 -5.70 22.53
N ALA A 77 -9.56 -7.04 22.66
CA ALA A 77 -10.38 -7.95 21.86
C ALA A 77 -11.89 -7.81 22.13
N GLU A 78 -12.27 -7.48 23.36
CA GLU A 78 -13.64 -7.29 23.87
C GLU A 78 -14.39 -6.06 23.32
N HIS A 79 -13.71 -5.20 22.56
CA HIS A 79 -14.32 -4.03 21.93
C HIS A 79 -14.18 -4.05 20.40
N SER A 80 -13.60 -5.12 19.84
CA SER A 80 -13.35 -5.28 18.40
C SER A 80 -14.63 -5.36 17.55
N ASP A 81 -15.75 -5.75 18.16
CA ASP A 81 -17.08 -5.88 17.56
C ASP A 81 -17.93 -4.59 17.67
N LYS A 82 -17.47 -3.58 18.41
CA LYS A 82 -18.22 -2.34 18.63
C LYS A 82 -18.01 -1.35 17.48
N CYS A 83 -19.12 -0.89 16.90
CA CYS A 83 -19.11 0.26 15.99
C CYS A 83 -18.91 1.55 16.79
N CYS A 84 -17.67 2.02 16.92
CA CYS A 84 -17.35 3.23 17.67
C CYS A 84 -17.31 4.51 16.81
N ILE A 85 -17.55 5.65 17.45
CA ILE A 85 -17.40 6.99 16.86
C ILE A 85 -16.83 7.94 17.90
N LEU A 86 -15.99 8.90 17.51
CA LEU A 86 -15.65 9.99 18.42
C LEU A 86 -16.88 10.86 18.63
N ASP A 87 -17.21 11.17 19.88
CA ASP A 87 -18.33 12.07 20.19
C ASP A 87 -18.11 13.46 19.57
N ALA A 88 -16.87 13.96 19.63
CA ALA A 88 -16.41 15.14 18.92
C ALA A 88 -14.94 14.96 18.48
N LEU A 89 -14.49 15.79 17.53
CA LEU A 89 -13.04 15.97 17.33
C LEU A 89 -12.45 16.61 18.60
N PRO A 90 -11.13 16.43 18.87
CA PRO A 90 -10.51 17.08 20.02
C PRO A 90 -10.77 18.59 20.00
N GLU A 91 -10.97 19.18 21.18
CA GLU A 91 -11.34 20.58 21.33
C GLU A 91 -10.47 21.52 20.49
N ASN A 92 -11.08 22.52 19.85
CA ASN A 92 -10.41 23.49 18.97
C ASN A 92 -9.79 22.94 17.66
N TYR A 93 -9.97 21.65 17.35
CA TYR A 93 -9.72 21.15 16.00
C TYR A 93 -10.95 21.34 15.10
N ARG A 94 -10.74 21.90 13.91
CA ARG A 94 -11.81 22.22 12.94
C ARG A 94 -11.50 21.63 11.57
N LEU A 95 -12.50 21.00 10.98
CA LEU A 95 -12.38 20.33 9.69
C LEU A 95 -12.85 21.27 8.56
N TYR A 96 -12.04 21.42 7.52
CA TYR A 96 -12.37 22.22 6.34
C TYR A 96 -12.29 21.34 5.09
N GLU A 97 -13.17 21.54 4.13
CA GLU A 97 -13.01 21.00 2.78
C GLU A 97 -12.58 22.06 1.78
N HIS A 98 -11.80 21.63 0.80
CA HIS A 98 -11.42 22.44 -0.35
C HIS A 98 -12.44 22.24 -1.48
N ILE A 99 -13.05 23.32 -1.96
CA ILE A 99 -14.11 23.34 -2.96
C ILE A 99 -13.64 24.14 -4.18
N LYS A 100 -13.68 23.50 -5.36
CA LYS A 100 -13.42 24.14 -6.64
C LYS A 100 -14.60 23.96 -7.60
N SER A 101 -15.25 25.06 -7.99
CA SER A 101 -16.47 25.07 -8.81
C SER A 101 -16.34 25.98 -10.04
N LYS A 102 -16.99 25.65 -11.16
CA LYS A 102 -16.99 26.46 -12.40
C LYS A 102 -18.38 27.04 -12.70
N ALA A 103 -18.45 28.21 -13.32
CA ALA A 103 -19.71 28.89 -13.66
C ALA A 103 -20.71 28.02 -14.49
N THR A 104 -20.22 27.14 -15.35
CA THR A 104 -21.05 26.22 -16.16
C THR A 104 -21.82 25.18 -15.33
N ASP A 105 -21.41 24.94 -14.08
CA ASP A 105 -22.06 23.97 -13.20
C ASP A 105 -23.33 24.53 -12.54
N LYS A 106 -23.55 25.86 -12.60
CA LYS A 106 -24.72 26.53 -11.99
C LYS A 106 -25.93 26.62 -12.92
N GLU A 107 -25.75 26.58 -14.24
CA GLU A 107 -26.84 26.79 -15.23
C GLU A 107 -27.59 25.50 -15.64
N ASN A 108 -27.09 24.32 -15.30
CA ASN A 108 -27.76 23.04 -15.59
C ASN A 108 -27.70 22.06 -14.39
N PRO A 109 -28.52 22.30 -13.34
CA PRO A 109 -28.52 21.44 -12.14
C PRO A 109 -28.98 20.00 -12.40
N SER A 110 -29.58 19.70 -13.56
CA SER A 110 -30.14 18.38 -13.91
C SER A 110 -29.16 17.42 -14.61
N LYS A 111 -27.93 17.84 -14.92
CA LYS A 111 -26.86 16.97 -15.48
C LYS A 111 -25.68 16.75 -14.53
N ALA A 112 -25.76 17.24 -13.29
CA ALA A 112 -24.84 16.88 -12.22
C ALA A 112 -25.13 15.44 -11.79
N LYS A 113 -24.37 14.48 -12.34
CA LYS A 113 -24.44 13.08 -11.93
C LYS A 113 -24.11 12.97 -10.44
N ASN A 114 -25.11 12.60 -9.66
CA ASN A 114 -25.02 12.38 -8.22
C ASN A 114 -24.17 11.14 -7.90
N HIS A 115 -22.85 11.32 -7.78
CA HIS A 115 -22.07 10.51 -6.85
C HIS A 115 -22.29 11.06 -5.44
N ALA A 116 -22.32 10.19 -4.42
CA ALA A 116 -22.61 10.53 -3.02
C ALA A 116 -21.51 11.39 -2.34
N GLY A 117 -21.17 12.53 -2.94
CA GLY A 117 -20.14 13.46 -2.47
C GLY A 117 -19.74 14.48 -3.54
N GLY A 118 -20.69 15.30 -4.02
CA GLY A 118 -20.46 16.58 -4.71
C GLY A 118 -19.64 16.53 -6.01
N GLY A 119 -20.26 16.85 -7.15
CA GLY A 119 -19.63 16.91 -8.47
C GLY A 119 -18.62 18.03 -8.65
N HIS A 120 -17.57 18.06 -7.84
CA HIS A 120 -16.41 18.94 -7.97
C HIS A 120 -15.14 18.09 -8.07
N ASP A 121 -14.08 18.69 -8.60
CA ASP A 121 -12.70 18.21 -8.47
C ASP A 121 -12.42 17.77 -7.02
N ARG A 122 -11.48 16.82 -6.79
CA ARG A 122 -11.27 16.14 -5.48
C ARG A 122 -11.47 17.08 -4.28
N GLN A 123 -12.53 16.85 -3.49
CA GLN A 123 -12.83 17.67 -2.31
C GLN A 123 -12.09 17.15 -1.07
N ASP A 124 -10.78 17.41 -1.02
CA ASP A 124 -9.94 17.01 0.11
C ASP A 124 -10.35 17.75 1.40
N ALA A 125 -10.28 17.03 2.53
CA ALA A 125 -10.56 17.56 3.87
C ALA A 125 -9.26 17.80 4.64
N TYR A 126 -9.20 18.90 5.38
CA TYR A 126 -8.05 19.33 6.14
C TYR A 126 -8.46 19.66 7.57
N LEU A 127 -7.80 19.05 8.53
CA LEU A 127 -8.01 19.32 9.95
C LEU A 127 -7.00 20.35 10.44
N TYR A 128 -7.52 21.50 10.85
CA TYR A 128 -6.78 22.60 11.46
C TYR A 128 -6.94 22.57 12.98
N GLY A 129 -6.01 23.20 13.71
CA GLY A 129 -6.03 23.27 15.18
C GLY A 129 -4.69 23.01 15.85
N HIS A 130 -3.71 22.43 15.14
CA HIS A 130 -2.40 22.08 15.72
C HIS A 130 -1.66 23.30 16.32
N PRO A 131 -0.99 23.19 17.49
CA PRO A 131 -0.32 24.31 18.15
C PRO A 131 0.71 25.06 17.31
N LEU A 132 1.39 24.36 16.40
CA LEU A 132 2.35 24.93 15.45
C LEU A 132 1.69 25.78 14.33
N GLY A 133 0.37 25.88 14.31
CA GLY A 133 -0.37 26.85 13.52
C GLY A 133 -0.88 26.38 12.16
N ARG A 134 -1.50 27.31 11.42
CA ARG A 134 -2.32 27.00 10.23
C ARG A 134 -1.59 26.29 9.08
N ARG A 135 -0.25 26.38 9.03
CA ARG A 135 0.56 25.66 8.04
C ARG A 135 0.73 24.17 8.38
N LYS A 136 0.53 23.80 9.65
CA LYS A 136 0.68 22.46 10.20
C LYS A 136 -0.71 21.86 10.38
N ARG A 137 -1.33 21.48 9.27
CA ARG A 137 -2.67 20.87 9.19
C ARG A 137 -2.59 19.41 8.79
N PHE A 138 -3.50 18.59 9.30
CA PHE A 138 -3.60 17.17 8.94
C PHE A 138 -4.47 17.00 7.70
N ARG A 139 -4.08 16.11 6.77
CA ARG A 139 -4.77 15.91 5.49
C ARG A 139 -5.68 14.69 5.45
N SER A 140 -5.67 13.87 6.50
CA SER A 140 -6.52 12.69 6.62
C SER A 140 -6.66 12.24 8.08
N PRO A 141 -7.63 11.37 8.41
CA PRO A 141 -7.71 10.75 9.72
C PRO A 141 -6.43 9.98 10.10
N ALA A 142 -5.83 9.26 9.15
CA ALA A 142 -4.59 8.50 9.38
C ALA A 142 -3.41 9.43 9.68
N ASP A 143 -3.39 10.61 9.07
CA ASP A 143 -2.37 11.63 9.32
C ASP A 143 -2.48 12.23 10.73
N PHE A 144 -3.71 12.41 11.21
CA PHE A 144 -3.98 12.89 12.56
C PHE A 144 -3.85 11.81 13.64
N PHE A 145 -3.99 10.54 13.27
CA PHE A 145 -4.12 9.45 14.24
C PHE A 145 -2.93 9.32 15.21
N PRO A 146 -1.65 9.41 14.82
CA PRO A 146 -0.54 9.38 15.78
C PRO A 146 -0.62 10.51 16.82
N HIS A 147 -1.10 11.69 16.40
CA HIS A 147 -1.33 12.82 17.31
C HIS A 147 -2.51 12.57 18.24
N LEU A 148 -3.61 12.02 17.71
CA LEU A 148 -4.77 11.64 18.52
C LEU A 148 -4.43 10.53 19.53
N LEU A 149 -3.62 9.55 19.12
CA LEU A 149 -3.16 8.47 20.00
C LEU A 149 -2.34 9.07 21.15
N TRP A 150 -1.37 9.93 20.84
CA TRP A 150 -0.63 10.68 21.86
C TRP A 150 -1.55 11.49 22.78
N LEU A 151 -2.55 12.19 22.24
CA LEU A 151 -3.54 12.94 23.04
C LEU A 151 -4.27 12.07 24.06
N VAL A 152 -4.49 10.77 23.79
CA VAL A 152 -5.23 9.87 24.67
C VAL A 152 -4.36 8.95 25.52
N THR A 153 -3.09 8.72 25.15
CA THR A 153 -2.20 7.78 25.87
C THR A 153 -1.16 8.46 26.75
N ASP A 154 -0.63 9.62 26.35
CA ASP A 154 0.38 10.32 27.14
C ASP A 154 -0.31 11.18 28.20
N GLU A 155 -0.20 10.87 29.49
CA GLU A 155 -0.91 11.65 30.53
C GLU A 155 -0.35 13.06 30.73
N LYS A 156 0.97 13.23 30.53
CA LYS A 156 1.69 14.48 30.83
C LYS A 156 1.56 15.53 29.73
N GLY A 157 1.18 15.12 28.53
CA GLY A 157 1.09 15.97 27.35
C GLY A 157 2.45 16.42 26.86
N ASP A 158 3.46 15.56 26.98
CA ASP A 158 4.80 15.87 26.52
C ASP A 158 4.87 15.82 24.98
N PRO A 159 5.09 16.94 24.28
CA PRO A 159 5.16 16.96 22.81
C PRO A 159 6.28 16.06 22.25
N GLY A 160 7.33 15.78 23.04
CA GLY A 160 8.44 14.90 22.65
C GLY A 160 8.03 13.42 22.51
N ASN A 161 6.94 13.01 23.15
CA ASN A 161 6.39 11.66 23.03
C ASN A 161 5.42 11.52 21.84
N CYS A 162 5.18 12.60 21.10
CA CYS A 162 4.29 12.57 19.94
C CYS A 162 5.05 12.15 18.66
N SER A 163 4.65 11.02 18.08
CA SER A 163 5.22 10.49 16.83
C SER A 163 4.55 11.05 15.56
N CYS A 164 3.66 12.04 15.68
CA CYS A 164 3.02 12.63 14.51
C CYS A 164 4.03 13.45 13.68
N LYS A 165 3.87 13.44 12.36
CA LYS A 165 4.77 14.13 11.43
C LYS A 165 4.87 15.65 11.63
N LEU A 166 3.94 16.25 12.37
CA LEU A 166 3.93 17.69 12.64
C LEU A 166 4.74 18.04 13.89
N CYS A 167 4.70 17.20 14.92
CA CYS A 167 5.47 17.35 16.17
C CYS A 167 6.91 16.85 16.02
N SER A 168 7.13 15.79 15.23
CA SER A 168 8.45 15.19 14.98
C SER A 168 8.82 15.22 13.49
N PRO A 169 9.02 16.42 12.89
CA PRO A 169 9.45 16.54 11.50
C PRO A 169 10.96 16.26 11.39
N GLU A 170 11.36 14.98 11.23
CA GLU A 170 12.73 14.52 10.88
C GLU A 170 13.89 15.47 11.25
N GLU A 171 14.48 15.32 12.45
CA GLU A 171 15.80 15.89 12.76
C GLU A 171 16.90 15.10 12.05
N PHE A 172 17.16 15.35 10.76
CA PHE A 172 18.45 15.06 10.09
C PHE A 172 18.53 15.82 8.75
N GLU A 173 18.89 17.10 8.76
CA GLU A 173 19.59 17.70 7.62
C GLU A 173 21.09 17.36 7.76
N PRO A 174 21.72 16.62 6.82
CA PRO A 174 23.17 16.53 6.80
C PRO A 174 23.77 17.87 6.39
N GLU A 175 24.78 18.29 7.17
CA GLU A 175 25.51 19.56 7.06
C GLU A 175 25.93 19.90 5.62
N LYS A 176 25.59 21.12 5.19
CA LYS A 176 26.05 21.73 3.94
C LYS A 176 27.51 22.14 4.06
N GLY A 177 28.41 21.29 3.56
CA GLY A 177 29.77 21.70 3.18
C GLY A 177 29.74 22.71 2.04
N ALA A 178 30.45 23.83 2.23
CA ALA A 178 30.54 24.96 1.33
C ALA A 178 31.12 24.62 -0.05
N GLY A 179 30.48 25.14 -1.10
CA GLY A 179 30.95 25.06 -2.49
C GLY A 179 29.84 25.36 -3.49
N GLN A 180 29.36 26.62 -3.55
CA GLN A 180 28.54 27.09 -4.66
C GLN A 180 29.36 27.11 -5.96
N PRO A 181 28.72 26.87 -7.11
CA PRO A 181 28.28 28.04 -7.88
C PRO A 181 26.77 28.03 -8.17
N HIS A 182 26.24 29.25 -8.20
CA HIS A 182 24.86 29.65 -8.46
C HIS A 182 24.23 28.95 -9.70
N ILE A 183 23.12 28.22 -9.50
CA ILE A 183 22.12 27.99 -10.55
C ILE A 183 20.74 28.38 -10.00
N THR A 184 20.26 29.53 -10.47
CA THR A 184 18.90 30.03 -10.25
C THR A 184 17.89 29.25 -11.09
N LEU A 185 17.04 28.45 -10.46
CA LEU A 185 15.83 27.91 -11.09
C LEU A 185 14.76 29.01 -11.14
N ARG A 186 14.74 29.74 -12.26
CA ARG A 186 13.61 30.59 -12.66
C ARG A 186 12.48 29.69 -13.17
N SER A 187 11.27 29.92 -12.66
CA SER A 187 10.02 29.46 -13.25
C SER A 187 9.90 29.96 -14.71
N PRO A 188 9.29 29.20 -15.63
CA PRO A 188 9.06 29.68 -16.99
C PRO A 188 8.02 30.80 -16.96
N VAL A 189 8.48 32.03 -17.21
CA VAL A 189 7.66 33.18 -17.56
C VAL A 189 7.26 32.99 -19.02
N VAL A 190 5.95 32.85 -19.28
CA VAL A 190 5.38 32.96 -20.63
C VAL A 190 5.27 34.44 -20.94
N GLU A 191 6.10 34.91 -21.86
CA GLU A 191 6.03 36.27 -22.41
C GLU A 191 4.73 36.44 -23.21
N ILE A 192 3.93 37.43 -22.80
CA ILE A 192 2.76 37.92 -23.51
C ILE A 192 3.24 39.04 -24.44
N PRO A 193 3.14 38.91 -25.78
CA PRO A 193 3.39 40.04 -26.67
C PRO A 193 2.35 41.14 -26.43
N ARG A 194 2.84 42.32 -26.05
CA ARG A 194 2.06 43.54 -25.88
C ARG A 194 1.52 44.01 -27.24
N ARG A 195 0.21 44.23 -27.31
CA ARG A 195 -0.49 44.86 -28.44
C ARG A 195 -0.56 46.39 -28.18
N PRO A 196 -0.16 47.27 -29.11
CA PRO A 196 -0.36 48.71 -28.95
C PRO A 196 -1.82 49.10 -29.20
N MET A 197 -2.33 50.04 -28.40
CA MET A 197 -3.59 50.77 -28.61
C MET A 197 -3.36 52.01 -29.47
N SER A 198 -4.32 52.32 -30.37
CA SER A 198 -4.72 53.67 -30.85
C SER A 198 -5.77 53.47 -31.97
N ILE A 199 -7.07 53.68 -31.73
CA ILE A 199 -7.86 54.91 -31.95
C ILE A 199 -8.00 55.35 -33.44
N GLN A 200 -9.28 55.41 -33.87
CA GLN A 200 -9.97 56.31 -34.82
C GLN A 200 -10.67 55.69 -36.06
N THR A 201 -11.99 55.94 -36.11
CA THR A 201 -12.97 55.89 -37.22
C THR A 201 -12.77 57.08 -38.18
N PRO A 202 -13.57 57.28 -39.27
CA PRO A 202 -14.29 56.38 -40.20
C PRO A 202 -13.98 56.73 -41.70
N ILE A 203 -14.66 56.05 -42.66
CA ILE A 203 -15.23 56.57 -43.94
C ILE A 203 -15.10 55.59 -45.14
N ASN A 204 -16.28 55.15 -45.61
CA ASN A 204 -16.80 54.87 -46.96
C ASN A 204 -16.07 54.11 -48.10
N THR A 205 -16.96 53.35 -48.76
CA THR A 205 -17.17 53.12 -50.22
C THR A 205 -16.52 51.94 -50.94
N LEU A 206 -17.42 51.01 -51.33
CA LEU A 206 -17.60 50.36 -52.65
C LEU A 206 -16.38 49.67 -53.32
N SER A 207 -16.44 48.34 -53.47
CA SER A 207 -16.93 47.66 -54.69
C SER A 207 -16.42 46.21 -54.85
N LYS A 208 -17.33 45.38 -55.38
CA LYS A 208 -17.22 44.06 -56.03
C LYS A 208 -15.83 43.49 -56.33
N SER A 209 -15.60 42.21 -55.99
CA SER A 209 -15.62 41.09 -56.97
C SER A 209 -15.34 39.75 -56.29
N SER A 210 -16.03 38.73 -56.78
CA SER A 210 -16.03 37.33 -56.34
C SER A 210 -14.72 36.58 -56.63
N GLY A 211 -14.17 35.93 -55.61
CA GLY A 211 -13.14 34.88 -55.72
C GLY A 211 -13.55 33.64 -54.91
N PRO A 212 -13.05 32.44 -55.26
CA PRO A 212 -13.53 31.17 -54.71
C PRO A 212 -13.11 30.98 -53.25
N PRO A 213 -13.87 30.19 -52.45
CA PRO A 213 -13.61 30.05 -51.02
C PRO A 213 -12.27 29.34 -50.78
N PRO A 214 -11.48 29.76 -49.78
CA PRO A 214 -10.32 29.02 -49.34
C PRO A 214 -10.76 27.69 -48.69
N PRO A 215 -9.93 26.64 -48.73
CA PRO A 215 -10.24 25.37 -48.07
C PRO A 215 -10.47 25.61 -46.58
N ALA A 216 -11.61 25.12 -46.09
CA ALA A 216 -11.94 25.15 -44.68
C ALA A 216 -10.82 24.46 -43.88
N HIS A 217 -10.04 25.24 -43.13
CA HIS A 217 -9.16 24.70 -42.11
C HIS A 217 -10.01 23.98 -41.08
N SER A 218 -9.94 22.65 -41.11
CA SER A 218 -10.53 21.79 -40.09
C SER A 218 -10.00 22.23 -38.72
N PRO A 219 -10.87 22.42 -37.71
CA PRO A 219 -10.40 22.71 -36.37
C PRO A 219 -9.50 21.56 -35.89
N LEU A 220 -8.29 21.91 -35.46
CA LEU A 220 -7.36 20.99 -34.80
C LEU A 220 -8.11 20.25 -33.68
N PRO A 221 -8.01 18.90 -33.61
CA PRO A 221 -8.67 18.14 -32.57
C PRO A 221 -8.18 18.64 -31.20
N GLN A 222 -9.10 19.11 -30.36
CA GLN A 222 -8.81 19.28 -28.94
C GLN A 222 -8.40 17.91 -28.38
N PRO A 223 -7.34 17.81 -27.55
CA PRO A 223 -6.94 16.56 -26.94
C PRO A 223 -8.07 16.09 -26.02
N THR A 224 -8.80 15.07 -26.46
CA THR A 224 -9.71 14.31 -25.61
C THR A 224 -8.92 13.76 -24.42
N PRO A 225 -9.46 13.81 -23.19
CA PRO A 225 -8.80 13.19 -22.05
C PRO A 225 -8.56 11.72 -22.38
N GLN A 226 -7.29 11.32 -22.49
CA GLN A 226 -6.91 9.95 -22.80
C GLN A 226 -7.52 9.03 -21.74
N ARG A 227 -8.43 8.14 -22.16
CA ARG A 227 -8.93 7.08 -21.29
C ARG A 227 -7.73 6.25 -20.85
N LEU A 228 -7.61 6.00 -19.55
CA LEU A 228 -6.68 4.99 -19.04
C LEU A 228 -7.12 3.64 -19.60
N ILE A 229 -6.23 2.97 -20.32
CA ILE A 229 -6.46 1.64 -20.89
C ILE A 229 -5.54 0.66 -20.15
N PRO A 230 -6.06 -0.49 -19.68
CA PRO A 230 -5.25 -1.55 -19.11
C PRO A 230 -4.18 -2.05 -20.09
N THR A 231 -2.98 -2.27 -19.58
CA THR A 231 -1.89 -2.94 -20.29
C THR A 231 -2.25 -4.42 -20.47
N PRO A 232 -2.02 -5.03 -21.64
CA PRO A 232 -2.23 -6.46 -21.83
C PRO A 232 -1.46 -7.30 -20.80
N LEU A 233 -2.11 -8.34 -20.28
CA LEU A 233 -1.49 -9.22 -19.30
C LEU A 233 -0.32 -10.00 -19.91
N PRO A 234 0.84 -10.03 -19.24
CA PRO A 234 1.95 -10.88 -19.64
C PRO A 234 1.53 -12.36 -19.63
N GLN A 235 2.00 -13.12 -20.61
CA GLN A 235 1.80 -14.56 -20.63
C GLN A 235 2.82 -15.26 -19.72
N PRO A 236 2.42 -16.31 -18.97
CA PRO A 236 3.35 -17.15 -18.23
C PRO A 236 4.47 -17.71 -19.12
N ARG A 237 5.71 -17.70 -18.61
CA ARG A 237 6.91 -18.14 -19.36
C ARG A 237 7.35 -19.57 -19.05
N ASN A 238 6.94 -20.12 -17.90
CA ASN A 238 7.28 -21.47 -17.48
C ASN A 238 6.06 -22.16 -16.83
N SER A 239 6.17 -23.48 -16.62
CA SER A 239 5.09 -24.31 -16.04
C SER A 239 4.69 -23.86 -14.65
N ASP A 240 5.66 -23.45 -13.82
CA ASP A 240 5.43 -23.06 -12.43
C ASP A 240 4.64 -21.77 -12.32
N GLN A 241 5.01 -20.76 -13.13
CA GLN A 241 4.26 -19.53 -13.28
C GLN A 241 2.85 -19.80 -13.81
N GLN A 242 2.71 -20.74 -14.77
CA GLN A 242 1.40 -21.11 -15.29
C GLN A 242 0.52 -21.74 -14.20
N ILE A 243 1.07 -22.61 -13.35
CA ILE A 243 0.38 -23.21 -12.21
C ILE A 243 0.05 -22.14 -11.15
N ASP A 244 1.00 -21.28 -10.82
CA ASP A 244 0.89 -20.22 -9.80
C ASP A 244 -0.12 -19.13 -10.14
N ALA A 245 -0.37 -18.94 -11.45
CA ALA A 245 -1.38 -18.03 -11.98
C ALA A 245 -2.80 -18.63 -11.97
N GLN A 246 -2.98 -19.91 -11.65
CA GLN A 246 -4.30 -20.52 -11.55
C GLN A 246 -4.95 -20.30 -10.20
N TYR A 247 -6.26 -20.08 -10.23
CA TYR A 247 -7.10 -20.01 -9.04
C TYR A 247 -7.23 -21.39 -8.39
N ASP A 248 -7.08 -21.45 -7.07
CA ASP A 248 -7.28 -22.64 -6.25
C ASP A 248 -6.50 -23.88 -6.73
N LYS A 249 -5.22 -23.70 -7.08
CA LYS A 249 -4.29 -24.81 -7.35
C LYS A 249 -3.28 -24.99 -6.24
N PHE A 250 -2.34 -24.06 -6.09
CA PHE A 250 -1.43 -24.03 -4.96
C PHE A 250 -1.31 -22.59 -4.47
N MET A 251 -1.61 -22.36 -3.19
CA MET A 251 -1.52 -21.04 -2.59
C MET A 251 -0.06 -20.67 -2.30
N TYR A 252 0.70 -21.66 -1.81
CA TYR A 252 2.10 -21.54 -1.40
C TYR A 252 3.03 -22.08 -2.50
N ARG A 253 4.22 -21.47 -2.60
CA ARG A 253 5.15 -21.71 -3.70
C ARG A 253 6.49 -22.20 -3.18
N PRO A 254 7.21 -23.05 -3.95
CA PRO A 254 8.56 -23.46 -3.60
C PRO A 254 9.46 -22.24 -3.31
N GLY A 255 10.15 -22.28 -2.17
CA GLY A 255 11.03 -21.23 -1.68
C GLY A 255 10.34 -20.17 -0.80
N GLU A 256 9.02 -20.20 -0.63
CA GLU A 256 8.33 -19.29 0.30
C GLU A 256 8.50 -19.70 1.76
N ILE A 257 8.53 -18.71 2.65
CA ILE A 257 8.51 -18.93 4.10
C ILE A 257 7.05 -18.94 4.57
N VAL A 258 6.70 -19.97 5.33
CA VAL A 258 5.37 -20.20 5.84
C VAL A 258 5.41 -20.55 7.32
N TRP A 259 4.30 -20.27 7.99
CA TRP A 259 3.97 -20.96 9.22
C TRP A 259 3.42 -22.34 8.87
N PHE A 260 3.82 -23.36 9.61
CA PHE A 260 3.24 -24.69 9.49
C PHE A 260 2.85 -25.24 10.87
N ASN A 261 1.73 -25.93 10.92
CA ASN A 261 1.20 -26.48 12.16
C ASN A 261 1.98 -27.75 12.55
N ARG A 262 2.50 -27.79 13.79
CA ARG A 262 3.25 -28.91 14.40
C ARG A 262 2.49 -29.53 15.59
N GLY A 263 1.16 -29.49 15.56
CA GLY A 263 0.28 -29.91 16.66
C GLY A 263 -0.22 -28.70 17.47
N PRO A 264 0.16 -28.55 18.75
CA PRO A 264 -0.30 -27.41 19.57
C PRO A 264 0.44 -26.10 19.26
N ARG A 265 1.48 -26.13 18.43
CA ARG A 265 2.34 -24.97 18.12
C ARG A 265 2.55 -24.84 16.61
N TRP A 266 2.84 -23.62 16.19
CA TRP A 266 3.23 -23.32 14.82
C TRP A 266 4.76 -23.21 14.73
N GLY A 267 5.34 -23.81 13.68
CA GLY A 267 6.74 -23.64 13.32
C GLY A 267 6.90 -22.78 12.08
N LEU A 268 8.14 -22.37 11.80
CA LEU A 268 8.51 -21.65 10.57
C LEU A 268 9.31 -22.55 9.66
N SER A 269 8.99 -22.53 8.37
CA SER A 269 9.64 -23.38 7.38
C SER A 269 9.68 -22.73 6.02
N VAL A 270 10.58 -23.23 5.16
CA VAL A 270 10.55 -22.95 3.73
C VAL A 270 9.83 -24.09 2.99
N ILE A 271 8.99 -23.77 2.02
CA ILE A 271 8.42 -24.79 1.11
C ILE A 271 9.54 -25.33 0.21
N SER A 272 9.96 -26.59 0.39
CA SER A 272 10.97 -27.20 -0.48
C SER A 272 10.36 -27.79 -1.74
N ARG A 273 9.13 -28.32 -1.68
CA ARG A 273 8.42 -28.94 -2.81
C ARG A 273 6.90 -28.88 -2.63
N ARG A 274 6.15 -29.00 -3.72
CA ARG A 274 4.71 -29.27 -3.73
C ARG A 274 4.33 -30.27 -4.83
N TYR A 275 3.26 -31.02 -4.66
CA TYR A 275 2.75 -31.96 -5.67
C TYR A 275 1.30 -32.37 -5.39
N TRP A 276 0.67 -33.03 -6.36
CA TRP A 276 -0.64 -33.67 -6.19
C TRP A 276 -0.48 -35.13 -5.81
N ASN A 277 -1.11 -35.54 -4.71
CA ASN A 277 -1.27 -36.95 -4.40
C ASN A 277 -2.54 -37.49 -5.07
N LYS A 278 -2.38 -38.07 -6.26
CA LYS A 278 -3.48 -38.68 -7.03
C LYS A 278 -4.01 -39.98 -6.43
N ALA A 279 -3.29 -40.58 -5.48
CA ALA A 279 -3.68 -41.82 -4.81
C ALA A 279 -4.52 -41.57 -3.54
N ALA A 280 -4.82 -40.30 -3.20
CA ALA A 280 -5.59 -39.98 -2.01
C ALA A 280 -7.08 -40.39 -2.16
N PRO A 281 -7.71 -40.95 -1.12
CA PRO A 281 -9.07 -41.49 -1.20
C PRO A 281 -10.16 -40.49 -1.57
N GLN A 282 -9.94 -39.19 -1.31
CA GLN A 282 -10.92 -38.11 -1.51
C GLN A 282 -10.66 -37.27 -2.77
N GLY A 283 -9.79 -37.74 -3.68
CA GLY A 283 -9.36 -37.02 -4.88
C GLY A 283 -7.96 -36.40 -4.75
N ASP A 284 -7.54 -35.62 -5.74
CA ASP A 284 -6.20 -35.02 -5.82
C ASP A 284 -5.90 -34.12 -4.60
N GLU A 285 -5.12 -34.64 -3.64
CA GLU A 285 -4.72 -33.91 -2.43
C GLU A 285 -3.46 -33.06 -2.69
N ARG A 286 -3.44 -31.82 -2.19
CA ARG A 286 -2.30 -30.89 -2.34
C ARG A 286 -1.29 -31.11 -1.24
N ILE A 287 -0.15 -31.70 -1.57
CA ILE A 287 0.91 -31.96 -0.62
C ILE A 287 1.99 -30.88 -0.72
N TYR A 288 2.47 -30.42 0.43
CA TYR A 288 3.67 -29.59 0.54
C TYR A 288 4.73 -30.34 1.34
N ILE A 289 5.99 -30.22 0.94
CA ILE A 289 7.14 -30.61 1.76
C ILE A 289 7.79 -29.33 2.23
N VAL A 290 8.03 -29.25 3.53
CA VAL A 290 8.60 -28.06 4.17
C VAL A 290 9.86 -28.43 4.93
N GLN A 291 10.89 -27.58 4.81
CA GLN A 291 12.11 -27.67 5.59
C GLN A 291 12.01 -26.64 6.74
N PRO A 292 11.93 -27.08 8.01
CA PRO A 292 11.90 -26.16 9.15
C PRO A 292 13.13 -25.25 9.18
N LEU A 293 12.91 -23.98 9.49
CA LEU A 293 13.97 -23.02 9.78
C LEU A 293 14.53 -23.29 11.16
N SER A 294 15.83 -23.18 11.31
CA SER A 294 16.53 -23.52 12.55
C SER A 294 17.82 -22.71 12.72
N PRO A 295 18.36 -22.61 13.94
CA PRO A 295 19.73 -22.13 14.13
C PRO A 295 20.72 -23.07 13.41
N PRO A 296 21.88 -22.57 12.99
CA PRO A 296 22.90 -23.38 12.31
C PRO A 296 23.29 -24.61 13.14
N GLY A 297 23.16 -25.80 12.54
CA GLY A 297 23.55 -27.08 13.14
C GLY A 297 22.42 -27.91 13.74
N ALA A 298 21.23 -27.34 14.01
CA ALA A 298 20.09 -28.10 14.53
C ALA A 298 19.34 -28.88 13.44
N TYR A 299 19.10 -28.24 12.28
CA TYR A 299 18.61 -28.84 11.03
C TYR A 299 17.56 -29.96 11.19
N PRO A 300 16.34 -29.63 11.64
CA PRO A 300 15.25 -30.60 11.74
C PRO A 300 14.92 -31.23 10.38
N ALA A 301 14.38 -32.45 10.41
CA ALA A 301 13.99 -33.17 9.19
C ALA A 301 12.85 -32.45 8.43
N GLU A 302 12.77 -32.70 7.12
CA GLU A 302 11.66 -32.24 6.29
C GLU A 302 10.32 -32.81 6.78
N VAL A 303 9.27 -32.02 6.65
CA VAL A 303 7.92 -32.37 7.08
C VAL A 303 6.97 -32.36 5.88
N THR A 304 6.24 -33.46 5.70
CA THR A 304 5.15 -33.55 4.72
C THR A 304 3.87 -32.97 5.32
N VAL A 305 3.31 -31.96 4.67
CA VAL A 305 2.08 -31.27 5.06
C VAL A 305 0.99 -31.59 4.05
N PRO A 306 0.00 -32.43 4.40
CA PRO A 306 -0.99 -32.93 3.44
C PRO A 306 -2.12 -31.92 3.15
N GLN A 307 -2.27 -30.88 3.97
CA GLN A 307 -3.42 -29.97 3.89
C GLN A 307 -2.97 -28.51 3.94
N GLY A 308 -3.39 -27.71 2.95
CA GLY A 308 -2.99 -26.31 2.84
C GLY A 308 -3.41 -25.42 4.02
N HIS A 309 -4.47 -25.77 4.76
CA HIS A 309 -4.89 -25.00 5.94
C HIS A 309 -3.96 -25.20 7.16
N MET A 310 -3.09 -26.21 7.12
CA MET A 310 -2.01 -26.42 8.09
C MET A 310 -0.83 -25.49 7.82
N LEU A 311 -0.91 -24.65 6.78
CA LEU A 311 0.05 -23.63 6.44
C LEU A 311 -0.59 -22.24 6.53
N ARG A 312 0.23 -21.21 6.81
CA ARG A 312 -0.14 -19.79 6.66
C ARG A 312 1.01 -19.01 6.04
N PRO A 313 0.74 -17.95 5.25
CA PRO A 313 1.80 -17.06 4.79
C PRO A 313 2.59 -16.50 5.97
N TRP A 314 3.90 -16.28 5.84
CA TRP A 314 4.70 -15.60 6.87
C TRP A 314 4.02 -14.34 7.42
N LEU A 315 3.48 -13.52 6.50
CA LEU A 315 2.82 -12.26 6.81
C LEU A 315 1.41 -12.41 7.41
N ALA A 316 0.92 -13.62 7.67
CA ALA A 316 -0.36 -13.83 8.34
C ALA A 316 -0.35 -13.35 9.80
N TRP A 317 0.82 -13.31 10.43
CA TRP A 317 1.02 -12.85 11.80
C TRP A 317 2.22 -11.92 11.91
N SER A 318 2.26 -11.16 13.00
CA SER A 318 3.47 -10.45 13.39
C SER A 318 4.47 -11.48 13.92
N ALA A 319 5.75 -11.28 13.62
CA ALA A 319 6.80 -12.12 14.20
C ALA A 319 6.74 -11.99 15.73
N PRO A 320 6.63 -13.10 16.48
CA PRO A 320 6.61 -13.03 17.94
C PRO A 320 7.96 -12.51 18.47
N ALA A 321 7.95 -12.05 19.72
CA ALA A 321 9.18 -11.81 20.46
C ALA A 321 9.99 -13.11 20.59
N LEU A 322 11.31 -12.97 20.70
CA LEU A 322 12.18 -14.10 21.02
C LEU A 322 11.84 -14.60 22.43
N THR A 323 11.88 -15.90 22.61
CA THR A 323 11.63 -16.58 23.89
C THR A 323 12.70 -16.24 24.92
N CYS A 324 13.95 -16.04 24.50
CA CYS A 324 15.00 -15.48 25.35
C CYS A 324 14.85 -13.96 25.46
N ALA A 325 14.42 -13.46 26.62
CA ALA A 325 14.16 -12.04 26.87
C ALA A 325 15.37 -11.15 26.55
N ALA A 326 16.58 -11.56 26.98
CA ALA A 326 17.81 -10.79 26.77
C ALA A 326 18.13 -10.58 25.28
N LEU A 327 17.78 -11.53 24.40
CA LEU A 327 17.98 -11.39 22.97
C LEU A 327 17.06 -10.35 22.33
N ASN A 328 15.91 -10.01 22.95
CA ASN A 328 15.05 -8.94 22.45
C ASN A 328 15.61 -7.54 22.75
N GLU A 329 16.42 -7.41 23.80
CA GLU A 329 17.08 -6.15 24.19
C GLU A 329 18.38 -5.93 23.40
N MET A 330 18.98 -7.02 22.93
CA MET A 330 20.14 -6.98 22.05
C MET A 330 19.65 -6.82 20.60
N ASN A 331 20.21 -5.88 19.84
CA ASN A 331 19.91 -5.75 18.41
C ASN A 331 20.57 -6.89 17.58
N VAL A 332 20.26 -8.13 17.93
CA VAL A 332 20.84 -9.35 17.37
C VAL A 332 20.13 -9.72 16.08
N THR A 333 20.90 -10.13 15.08
CA THR A 333 20.40 -10.63 13.81
C THR A 333 20.75 -12.11 13.65
N PHE A 334 20.10 -12.81 12.72
CA PHE A 334 20.43 -14.21 12.45
C PHE A 334 21.91 -14.44 12.10
N GLU A 335 22.53 -13.48 11.40
CA GLU A 335 23.93 -13.60 10.99
C GLU A 335 24.91 -13.25 12.11
N THR A 336 24.53 -12.37 13.03
CA THR A 336 25.40 -11.89 14.12
C THR A 336 25.19 -12.63 15.44
N ALA A 337 24.20 -13.50 15.54
CA ALA A 337 23.91 -14.28 16.73
C ALA A 337 25.02 -15.29 17.06
N ASP A 338 25.44 -15.32 18.33
CA ASP A 338 26.34 -16.36 18.85
C ASP A 338 25.52 -17.61 19.20
N TRP A 339 25.27 -18.44 18.18
CA TRP A 339 24.45 -19.63 18.31
C TRP A 339 24.98 -20.64 19.34
N GLN A 340 26.30 -20.68 19.57
CA GLN A 340 26.88 -21.58 20.56
C GLN A 340 26.53 -21.15 21.98
N ARG A 341 26.61 -19.84 22.26
CA ARG A 341 26.26 -19.29 23.57
C ARG A 341 24.75 -19.28 23.81
N ILE A 342 23.96 -19.01 22.77
CA ILE A 342 22.50 -19.11 22.83
C ILE A 342 22.07 -20.55 23.16
N ALA A 343 22.63 -21.55 22.49
CA ALA A 343 22.31 -22.95 22.74
C ALA A 343 22.73 -23.43 24.14
N LYS A 344 23.77 -22.82 24.74
CA LYS A 344 24.20 -23.09 26.13
C LYS A 344 23.34 -22.40 27.18
N GLY A 345 22.47 -21.46 26.79
CA GLY A 345 21.65 -20.68 27.73
C GLY A 345 22.40 -19.52 28.39
N ASP A 346 23.54 -19.07 27.83
CA ASP A 346 24.35 -17.98 28.39
C ASP A 346 23.59 -16.64 28.50
N PHE A 347 22.51 -16.49 27.75
CA PHE A 347 21.66 -15.30 27.70
C PHE A 347 20.36 -15.44 28.51
N GLY A 348 20.20 -16.54 29.26
CA GLY A 348 19.02 -16.83 30.07
C GLY A 348 18.11 -17.91 29.49
N PHE A 349 16.93 -18.08 30.08
CA PHE A 349 15.96 -19.09 29.66
C PHE A 349 15.31 -18.74 28.32
N GLY A 350 15.25 -19.71 27.41
CA GLY A 350 14.66 -19.58 26.09
C GLY A 350 14.79 -20.86 25.28
N ASP A 351 14.08 -20.93 24.17
CA ASP A 351 14.15 -22.01 23.18
C ASP A 351 14.94 -21.52 21.97
N SER A 352 16.20 -21.95 21.89
CA SER A 352 17.12 -21.54 20.83
C SER A 352 16.66 -21.95 19.42
N GLU A 353 15.89 -23.02 19.29
CA GLU A 353 15.35 -23.43 17.99
C GLU A 353 14.24 -22.48 17.55
N VAL A 354 13.35 -22.12 18.47
CA VAL A 354 12.28 -21.14 18.22
C VAL A 354 12.89 -19.77 17.89
N ASP A 355 13.81 -19.29 18.71
CA ASP A 355 14.46 -17.99 18.50
C ASP A 355 15.25 -17.95 17.19
N GLY A 356 15.98 -19.03 16.89
CA GLY A 356 16.69 -19.19 15.63
C GLY A 356 15.77 -19.16 14.42
N SER A 357 14.61 -19.82 14.50
CA SER A 357 13.62 -19.82 13.41
C SER A 357 13.00 -18.43 13.19
N ILE A 358 12.73 -17.67 14.25
CA ILE A 358 12.19 -16.30 14.18
C ILE A 358 13.23 -15.36 13.56
N LEU A 359 14.46 -15.39 14.06
CA LEU A 359 15.56 -14.58 13.52
C LEU A 359 15.83 -14.92 12.05
N ALA A 360 15.80 -16.20 11.67
CA ALA A 360 15.95 -16.64 10.30
C ALA A 360 14.84 -16.07 9.40
N ALA A 361 13.58 -16.19 9.80
CA ALA A 361 12.45 -15.67 9.02
C ALA A 361 12.52 -14.15 8.86
N LYS A 362 12.86 -13.40 9.92
CA LYS A 362 13.09 -11.95 9.84
C LYS A 362 14.25 -11.61 8.89
N HIS A 363 15.36 -12.35 8.96
CA HIS A 363 16.48 -12.18 8.05
C HIS A 363 16.06 -12.40 6.59
N ILE A 364 15.40 -13.53 6.30
CA ILE A 364 14.94 -13.86 4.95
C ILE A 364 13.96 -12.79 4.44
N ASP A 365 13.01 -12.32 5.26
CA ASP A 365 12.04 -11.27 4.91
C ASP A 365 12.70 -9.92 4.54
N SER A 366 13.91 -9.69 5.05
CA SER A 366 14.72 -8.51 4.72
C SER A 366 15.50 -8.62 3.39
N THR A 367 15.46 -9.76 2.70
CA THR A 367 16.20 -9.99 1.45
C THR A 367 15.31 -9.92 0.20
N TYR A 368 15.93 -9.84 -0.97
CA TYR A 368 15.27 -10.16 -2.23
C TYR A 368 16.20 -10.93 -3.18
N THR A 369 15.62 -11.75 -4.04
CA THR A 369 16.34 -12.57 -5.04
C THR A 369 15.62 -12.49 -6.37
N LEU A 370 16.30 -12.09 -7.44
CA LEU A 370 15.76 -12.10 -8.80
C LEU A 370 16.02 -13.46 -9.45
N PHE A 371 15.08 -13.97 -10.25
CA PHE A 371 15.24 -15.24 -10.96
C PHE A 371 14.64 -15.18 -12.37
N ASP A 372 15.06 -16.12 -13.22
CA ASP A 372 14.64 -16.22 -14.62
C ASP A 372 14.89 -14.94 -15.42
N LEU A 373 16.17 -14.65 -15.71
CA LEU A 373 16.55 -13.49 -16.54
C LEU A 373 15.94 -13.62 -17.93
N VAL A 374 15.12 -12.64 -18.31
CA VAL A 374 14.42 -12.59 -19.59
C VAL A 374 15.24 -11.88 -20.65
N LYS A 375 15.83 -10.73 -20.31
CA LYS A 375 16.54 -9.86 -21.25
C LYS A 375 17.58 -9.03 -20.51
N ARG A 376 18.70 -8.75 -21.18
CA ARG A 376 19.68 -7.74 -20.76
C ARG A 376 19.89 -6.73 -21.89
N VAL A 377 19.99 -5.45 -21.54
CA VAL A 377 20.36 -4.36 -22.44
C VAL A 377 21.39 -3.50 -21.73
N SER A 378 22.44 -3.10 -22.45
CA SER A 378 23.45 -2.18 -21.92
C SER A 378 23.35 -0.87 -22.72
N PRO A 379 22.42 0.04 -22.35
CA PRO A 379 22.14 1.24 -23.16
C PRO A 379 23.33 2.20 -23.21
N ASN A 380 24.15 2.22 -22.16
CA ASN A 380 25.35 3.05 -22.06
C ASN A 380 26.48 2.24 -21.41
N PRO A 381 27.76 2.58 -21.66
CA PRO A 381 28.88 2.01 -20.93
C PRO A 381 28.69 2.16 -19.41
N GLY A 382 28.81 1.05 -18.67
CA GLY A 382 28.66 1.04 -17.22
C GLY A 382 27.22 1.01 -16.70
N LEU A 383 26.20 0.91 -17.57
CA LEU A 383 24.81 0.72 -17.18
C LEU A 383 24.23 -0.54 -17.86
N ASP A 384 23.80 -1.50 -17.04
CA ASP A 384 23.07 -2.69 -17.44
C ASP A 384 21.61 -2.60 -16.97
N GLU A 385 20.67 -2.76 -17.88
CA GLU A 385 19.26 -2.99 -17.59
C GLU A 385 18.91 -4.47 -17.80
N ARG A 386 18.30 -5.10 -16.80
CA ARG A 386 18.00 -6.54 -16.78
C ARG A 386 16.53 -6.75 -16.43
N TRP A 387 15.81 -7.46 -17.29
CA TRP A 387 14.41 -7.82 -17.08
C TRP A 387 14.33 -9.25 -16.56
N TRP A 388 13.55 -9.44 -15.50
CA TRP A 388 13.41 -10.71 -14.80
C TRP A 388 11.96 -11.19 -14.85
N ASN A 389 11.75 -12.51 -14.86
CA ASN A 389 10.41 -13.08 -14.87
C ASN A 389 9.76 -13.09 -13.48
N GLY A 390 10.56 -13.09 -12.42
CA GLY A 390 10.07 -13.06 -11.06
C GLY A 390 11.15 -12.70 -10.04
N LEU A 391 10.71 -12.55 -8.80
CA LEU A 391 11.58 -12.39 -7.66
C LEU A 391 11.03 -13.10 -6.42
N TYR A 392 11.91 -13.51 -5.53
CA TYR A 392 11.56 -13.66 -4.13
C TYR A 392 11.70 -12.29 -3.48
N LEU A 393 10.62 -11.78 -2.91
CA LEU A 393 10.62 -10.58 -2.09
C LEU A 393 10.40 -11.01 -0.65
N GLY A 394 11.48 -11.05 0.13
CA GLY A 394 11.46 -11.58 1.48
C GLY A 394 11.00 -13.03 1.52
N SER A 395 9.86 -13.24 2.17
CA SER A 395 9.25 -14.55 2.38
C SER A 395 8.39 -15.06 1.21
N GLU A 396 8.13 -14.25 0.18
CA GLU A 396 7.13 -14.54 -0.86
C GLU A 396 7.77 -14.62 -2.25
N LYS A 397 7.30 -15.54 -3.11
CA LYS A 397 7.71 -15.67 -4.53
C LYS A 397 6.70 -14.90 -5.39
N ILE A 398 7.15 -14.01 -6.26
CA ILE A 398 6.31 -13.13 -7.08
C ILE A 398 6.70 -13.29 -8.55
N TRP A 399 5.69 -13.40 -9.42
CA TRP A 399 5.86 -13.48 -10.87
C TRP A 399 5.41 -12.19 -11.56
N VAL A 400 5.96 -11.93 -12.74
CA VAL A 400 5.34 -11.04 -13.74
C VAL A 400 3.94 -11.59 -14.10
N GLY A 401 2.97 -10.69 -14.26
CA GLY A 401 1.56 -11.01 -14.54
C GLY A 401 0.69 -11.17 -13.28
N GLU A 402 1.27 -11.04 -12.08
CA GLU A 402 0.55 -11.25 -10.83
C GLU A 402 0.29 -9.95 -10.05
N PRO A 403 -0.76 -9.93 -9.21
CA PRO A 403 -1.05 -8.81 -8.34
C PRO A 403 -0.18 -8.81 -7.06
N ILE A 404 0.32 -7.64 -6.70
CA ILE A 404 1.00 -7.35 -5.42
C ILE A 404 0.28 -6.24 -4.67
N ARG A 405 0.37 -6.27 -3.34
CA ARG A 405 -0.18 -5.25 -2.44
C ARG A 405 0.80 -4.09 -2.30
N LEU A 406 0.31 -2.86 -2.41
CA LEU A 406 1.11 -1.65 -2.27
C LEU A 406 0.99 -1.02 -0.88
N ARG A 407 2.03 -0.33 -0.42
CA ARG A 407 2.05 0.56 0.76
C ARG A 407 1.49 1.94 0.42
N THR A 408 0.44 2.05 -0.37
CA THR A 408 -0.11 3.36 -0.71
C THR A 408 -1.13 3.82 0.33
N GLY A 409 -1.01 5.08 0.77
CA GLY A 409 -1.81 5.70 1.84
C GLY A 409 -3.24 6.08 1.45
N THR A 410 -3.92 5.28 0.62
CA THR A 410 -5.35 5.49 0.34
C THR A 410 -6.22 4.57 1.20
N ASN A 411 -7.46 4.96 1.48
CA ASN A 411 -8.40 4.20 2.32
C ASN A 411 -8.90 2.89 1.66
N TYR A 412 -8.44 2.59 0.45
CA TYR A 412 -8.91 1.47 -0.37
C TYR A 412 -7.75 0.52 -0.68
N PRO A 413 -8.01 -0.80 -0.78
CA PRO A 413 -7.00 -1.74 -1.23
C PRO A 413 -6.48 -1.33 -2.61
N ASN A 414 -5.16 -1.10 -2.70
CA ASN A 414 -4.47 -0.92 -3.98
C ASN A 414 -3.60 -2.14 -4.25
N VAL A 415 -3.69 -2.61 -5.49
CA VAL A 415 -2.81 -3.66 -6.01
C VAL A 415 -2.15 -3.17 -7.29
N MET A 416 -0.92 -3.61 -7.52
CA MET A 416 -0.28 -3.50 -8.83
C MET A 416 -0.30 -4.87 -9.49
N VAL A 417 -0.81 -4.96 -10.71
CA VAL A 417 -0.58 -6.12 -11.59
C VAL A 417 0.73 -5.88 -12.33
N ILE A 418 1.71 -6.75 -12.11
CA ILE A 418 3.08 -6.56 -12.60
C ILE A 418 3.15 -6.87 -14.08
N ASN A 419 3.69 -5.94 -14.87
CA ASN A 419 4.01 -6.14 -16.29
C ASN A 419 5.49 -6.42 -16.51
N GLU A 420 6.38 -5.78 -15.74
CA GLU A 420 7.83 -5.96 -15.83
C GLU A 420 8.51 -5.87 -14.46
N ILE A 421 9.60 -6.62 -14.29
CA ILE A 421 10.55 -6.48 -13.17
C ILE A 421 11.89 -6.06 -13.79
N LEU A 422 12.32 -4.84 -13.51
CA LEU A 422 13.54 -4.25 -14.06
C LEU A 422 14.59 -4.06 -12.96
N GLU A 423 15.76 -4.64 -13.15
CA GLU A 423 16.97 -4.37 -12.39
C GLU A 423 17.88 -3.44 -13.20
N ARG A 424 18.34 -2.35 -12.58
CA ARG A 424 19.38 -1.46 -13.12
C ARG A 424 20.66 -1.66 -12.34
N VAL A 425 21.72 -2.06 -13.02
CA VAL A 425 23.05 -2.24 -12.45
C VAL A 425 23.98 -1.19 -13.04
N GLN A 426 24.46 -0.30 -12.19
CA GLN A 426 25.44 0.73 -12.54
C GLN A 426 26.81 0.33 -12.00
N SER A 427 27.81 0.20 -12.85
CA SER A 427 29.20 0.00 -12.45
C SER A 427 29.96 1.32 -12.49
N ASP A 428 30.78 1.55 -11.45
CA ASP A 428 31.69 2.69 -11.43
C ASP A 428 32.77 2.53 -12.53
N PHE A 429 33.33 3.64 -13.02
CA PHE A 429 34.38 3.65 -14.06
C PHE A 429 35.64 2.82 -13.68
N SER A 430 35.85 2.55 -12.39
CA SER A 430 36.95 1.70 -11.87
C SER A 430 36.58 0.21 -11.77
N GLY A 431 35.33 -0.18 -12.06
CA GLY A 431 34.83 -1.55 -11.94
C GLY A 431 34.70 -2.10 -10.51
N ALA A 432 35.05 -1.32 -9.47
CA ALA A 432 35.20 -1.81 -8.11
C ALA A 432 33.90 -1.90 -7.30
N LYS A 433 32.87 -1.12 -7.63
CA LYS A 433 31.55 -1.16 -6.97
C LYS A 433 30.45 -1.09 -8.02
N SER A 434 29.43 -1.93 -7.85
CA SER A 434 28.21 -1.90 -8.64
C SER A 434 27.02 -1.59 -7.73
N LYS A 435 26.22 -0.59 -8.10
CA LYS A 435 24.94 -0.28 -7.46
C LYS A 435 23.84 -0.95 -8.25
N SER A 436 22.98 -1.73 -7.58
CA SER A 436 21.80 -2.34 -8.19
C SER A 436 20.53 -1.75 -7.58
N SER A 437 19.56 -1.38 -8.42
CA SER A 437 18.21 -0.99 -8.00
C SER A 437 17.16 -1.77 -8.78
N VAL A 438 16.04 -2.08 -8.13
CA VAL A 438 14.95 -2.88 -8.72
C VAL A 438 13.67 -2.08 -8.69
N VAL A 439 12.99 -2.04 -9.84
CA VAL A 439 11.71 -1.36 -10.04
C VAL A 439 10.73 -2.33 -10.68
N LEU A 440 9.52 -2.37 -10.14
CA LEU A 440 8.40 -3.08 -10.74
C LEU A 440 7.57 -2.09 -11.55
N ILE A 441 7.20 -2.51 -12.76
CA ILE A 441 6.41 -1.71 -13.68
C ILE A 441 5.09 -2.43 -13.90
N GLY A 442 3.96 -1.73 -13.74
CA GLY A 442 2.67 -2.34 -13.97
C GLY A 442 1.48 -1.44 -13.74
N ASP A 443 0.29 -2.01 -13.86
CA ASP A 443 -0.96 -1.28 -13.71
C ASP A 443 -1.45 -1.32 -12.26
N ILE A 444 -1.81 -0.16 -11.72
CA ILE A 444 -2.35 -0.02 -10.37
C ILE A 444 -3.87 0.00 -10.43
N TYR A 445 -4.48 -0.91 -9.67
CA TYR A 445 -5.92 -1.02 -9.49
C TYR A 445 -6.31 -0.71 -8.05
N THR A 446 -7.43 0.00 -7.90
CA THR A 446 -8.04 0.29 -6.60
C THR A 446 -9.39 -0.43 -6.50
N CYS A 447 -9.62 -1.12 -5.39
CA CYS A 447 -10.86 -1.86 -5.13
C CYS A 447 -11.98 -0.92 -4.67
N PHE A 448 -13.14 -1.01 -5.30
CA PHE A 448 -14.33 -0.24 -4.95
C PHE A 448 -15.55 -1.14 -4.77
N THR A 449 -16.47 -0.69 -3.91
CA THR A 449 -17.81 -1.27 -3.74
C THR A 449 -18.86 -0.28 -4.23
N VAL A 450 -19.77 -0.73 -5.08
CA VAL A 450 -20.84 0.07 -5.69
C VAL A 450 -22.19 -0.63 -5.56
N PRO A 451 -23.31 0.10 -5.58
CA PRO A 451 -24.63 -0.51 -5.65
C PRO A 451 -24.84 -1.22 -7.00
N VAL A 452 -25.61 -2.32 -7.01
CA VAL A 452 -25.82 -3.21 -8.17
C VAL A 452 -26.54 -2.53 -9.36
N ASN A 453 -27.17 -1.38 -9.14
CA ASN A 453 -27.79 -0.59 -10.21
C ASN A 453 -26.79 0.06 -11.18
N GLN A 454 -25.48 -0.08 -10.94
CA GLN A 454 -24.43 0.38 -11.83
C GLN A 454 -23.92 -0.77 -12.72
N GLN A 455 -23.74 -0.50 -14.01
CA GLN A 455 -23.10 -1.45 -14.91
C GLN A 455 -21.65 -1.66 -14.49
N LEU A 456 -21.30 -2.90 -14.13
CA LEU A 456 -19.96 -3.26 -13.72
C LEU A 456 -19.05 -3.40 -14.95
N PRO A 457 -17.78 -2.97 -14.86
CA PRO A 457 -16.81 -3.23 -15.91
C PRO A 457 -16.47 -4.73 -15.95
N GLU A 458 -16.38 -5.28 -17.16
CA GLU A 458 -15.91 -6.66 -17.36
C GLU A 458 -14.45 -6.81 -16.89
N PRO A 459 -14.13 -7.78 -16.02
CA PRO A 459 -12.81 -7.89 -15.39
C PRO A 459 -11.76 -8.61 -16.25
N SER A 460 -11.96 -8.73 -17.57
CA SER A 460 -11.12 -9.55 -18.46
C SER A 460 -9.65 -9.12 -18.54
N TYR A 461 -9.35 -7.87 -18.15
CA TYR A 461 -8.00 -7.31 -18.05
C TYR A 461 -7.27 -7.67 -16.76
N LEU A 462 -7.95 -8.26 -15.77
CA LEU A 462 -7.35 -8.67 -14.50
C LEU A 462 -6.76 -10.07 -14.59
N PRO A 463 -5.73 -10.42 -13.79
CA PRO A 463 -5.28 -11.79 -13.64
C PRO A 463 -6.41 -12.75 -13.25
N LEU A 464 -6.38 -13.99 -13.77
CA LEU A 464 -7.45 -15.00 -13.57
C LEU A 464 -7.84 -15.17 -12.09
N ARG A 465 -6.85 -15.17 -11.20
CA ARG A 465 -7.03 -15.27 -9.75
C ARG A 465 -7.90 -14.14 -9.19
N MET A 466 -7.64 -12.90 -9.62
CA MET A 466 -8.46 -11.75 -9.25
C MET A 466 -9.86 -11.84 -9.83
N GLN A 467 -10.02 -12.31 -11.07
CA GLN A 467 -11.34 -12.49 -11.68
C GLN A 467 -12.19 -13.49 -10.89
N LYS A 468 -11.61 -14.64 -10.51
CA LYS A 468 -12.30 -15.70 -9.76
C LYS A 468 -12.64 -15.29 -8.34
N ASP A 469 -11.72 -14.63 -7.63
CA ASP A 469 -12.01 -14.06 -6.32
C ASP A 469 -13.11 -13.00 -6.41
N LEU A 470 -13.04 -12.09 -7.38
CA LEU A 470 -14.06 -11.06 -7.59
C LEU A 470 -15.44 -11.65 -7.87
N GLN A 471 -15.49 -12.67 -8.73
CA GLN A 471 -16.72 -13.42 -9.04
C GLN A 471 -17.32 -14.02 -7.76
N TRP A 472 -16.49 -14.66 -6.93
CA TRP A 472 -16.93 -15.24 -5.67
C TRP A 472 -17.42 -14.16 -4.69
N ARG A 473 -16.64 -13.09 -4.47
CA ARG A 473 -17.02 -11.98 -3.57
C ARG A 473 -18.35 -11.36 -3.99
N ASN A 474 -18.55 -11.14 -5.29
CA ASN A 474 -19.80 -10.60 -5.83
C ASN A 474 -20.98 -11.58 -5.69
N SER A 475 -20.75 -12.89 -5.84
CA SER A 475 -21.80 -13.89 -5.57
C SER A 475 -22.29 -13.88 -4.12
N VAL A 476 -21.46 -13.40 -3.20
CA VAL A 476 -21.81 -13.25 -1.78
C VAL A 476 -22.46 -11.89 -1.50
N THR A 477 -21.86 -10.77 -1.96
CA THR A 477 -22.30 -9.42 -1.58
C THR A 477 -23.53 -8.92 -2.34
N ILE A 478 -23.74 -9.35 -3.58
CA ILE A 478 -24.89 -8.92 -4.39
C ILE A 478 -26.22 -9.37 -3.75
N PRO A 479 -26.45 -10.66 -3.45
CA PRO A 479 -27.71 -11.10 -2.88
C PRO A 479 -27.94 -10.55 -1.46
N THR A 480 -26.89 -10.43 -0.65
CA THR A 480 -26.99 -10.05 0.77
C THR A 480 -27.05 -8.54 1.00
N LYS A 481 -26.27 -7.76 0.24
CA LYS A 481 -26.09 -6.31 0.45
C LYS A 481 -26.52 -5.44 -0.72
N GLN A 482 -26.90 -6.02 -1.86
CA GLN A 482 -27.19 -5.27 -3.08
C GLN A 482 -26.01 -4.39 -3.54
N THR A 483 -24.79 -4.84 -3.23
CA THR A 483 -23.55 -4.18 -3.64
C THR A 483 -22.64 -5.15 -4.38
N ALA A 484 -21.94 -4.63 -5.37
CA ALA A 484 -20.91 -5.33 -6.11
C ALA A 484 -19.56 -4.65 -5.92
N ILE A 485 -18.50 -5.45 -5.98
CA ILE A 485 -17.11 -5.08 -5.87
C ILE A 485 -16.50 -5.11 -7.26
N PHE A 486 -15.59 -4.19 -7.56
CA PHE A 486 -14.79 -4.21 -8.79
C PHE A 486 -13.42 -3.54 -8.58
N TRP A 487 -12.49 -3.86 -9.47
CA TRP A 487 -11.16 -3.25 -9.51
C TRP A 487 -11.13 -2.18 -10.59
N LYS A 488 -10.89 -0.92 -10.19
CA LYS A 488 -10.78 0.20 -11.12
C LYS A 488 -9.31 0.46 -11.44
N LEU A 489 -8.97 0.55 -12.72
CA LEU A 489 -7.65 1.02 -13.13
C LEU A 489 -7.45 2.48 -12.68
N SER A 490 -6.45 2.69 -11.82
CA SER A 490 -6.11 3.98 -11.25
C SER A 490 -4.90 4.61 -11.96
N SER A 491 -3.94 3.79 -12.39
CA SER A 491 -2.76 4.24 -13.15
C SER A 491 -2.22 3.08 -13.98
N SER A 492 -1.81 3.35 -15.22
CA SER A 492 -1.18 2.34 -16.09
C SER A 492 0.34 2.50 -16.09
N LEU A 493 1.06 1.39 -16.27
CA LEU A 493 2.54 1.35 -16.39
C LEU A 493 3.29 2.17 -15.32
N SER A 494 2.76 2.17 -14.09
CA SER A 494 3.37 2.83 -12.93
C SER A 494 4.65 2.13 -12.53
N ARG A 495 5.63 2.88 -12.03
CA ARG A 495 6.92 2.38 -11.58
C ARG A 495 6.97 2.44 -10.06
N ILE A 496 7.22 1.32 -9.41
CA ILE A 496 7.19 1.17 -7.96
C ILE A 496 8.46 0.47 -7.48
N GLU A 497 9.06 0.98 -6.40
CA GLU A 497 10.25 0.39 -5.78
C GLU A 497 9.88 -0.75 -4.81
N LEU A 498 10.84 -1.62 -4.47
CA LEU A 498 10.61 -2.75 -3.57
C LEU A 498 10.17 -2.32 -2.15
N SER A 499 10.52 -1.11 -1.73
CA SER A 499 10.14 -0.48 -0.47
C SER A 499 8.63 -0.28 -0.36
N ASP A 500 7.98 0.06 -1.46
CA ASP A 500 6.55 0.37 -1.54
C ASP A 500 5.65 -0.87 -1.64
N ILE A 501 6.24 -2.07 -1.59
CA ILE A 501 5.52 -3.34 -1.72
C ILE A 501 5.31 -3.94 -0.33
N LYS A 502 4.04 -4.27 -0.01
CA LYS A 502 3.67 -4.99 1.22
C LYS A 502 3.90 -6.50 1.10
N GLY A 503 3.70 -7.04 -0.10
CA GLY A 503 3.78 -8.47 -0.37
C GLY A 503 2.81 -8.88 -1.49
N ARG A 504 2.60 -10.17 -1.65
CA ARG A 504 1.62 -10.76 -2.57
C ARG A 504 0.21 -10.33 -2.22
N TRP A 505 -0.63 -10.24 -3.24
CA TRP A 505 -2.08 -10.25 -3.05
C TRP A 505 -2.56 -11.70 -2.96
N TYR A 506 -3.52 -11.95 -2.06
CA TYR A 506 -4.15 -13.25 -1.84
C TYR A 506 -5.64 -13.11 -2.08
N GLU A 507 -6.24 -14.11 -2.72
CA GLU A 507 -7.69 -14.20 -2.88
C GLU A 507 -8.35 -14.28 -1.51
N THR A 508 -9.27 -13.34 -1.24
CA THR A 508 -10.09 -13.36 -0.03
C THR A 508 -10.82 -14.70 0.12
N SER A 509 -11.35 -15.24 -0.99
CA SER A 509 -12.10 -16.50 -1.01
C SER A 509 -11.30 -17.71 -0.52
N LEU A 510 -9.97 -17.70 -0.68
CA LEU A 510 -9.10 -18.82 -0.33
C LEU A 510 -8.36 -18.59 0.99
N ILE A 511 -7.95 -17.35 1.27
CA ILE A 511 -7.11 -17.06 2.44
C ILE A 511 -7.94 -16.85 3.71
N PHE A 512 -9.17 -16.34 3.64
CA PHE A 512 -10.01 -16.13 4.83
C PHE A 512 -10.39 -17.43 5.55
N PRO A 513 -10.75 -18.53 4.87
CA PRO A 513 -10.97 -19.82 5.52
C PRO A 513 -9.75 -20.32 6.32
N ILE A 514 -8.54 -19.86 5.97
CA ILE A 514 -7.30 -20.19 6.67
C ILE A 514 -7.08 -19.22 7.82
N LEU A 515 -7.28 -17.92 7.60
CA LEU A 515 -6.96 -16.88 8.58
C LEU A 515 -7.98 -16.79 9.71
N LEU A 516 -9.27 -16.90 9.37
CA LEU A 516 -10.40 -16.78 10.29
C LEU A 516 -10.82 -18.17 10.77
N ASP A 517 -11.42 -18.25 11.95
CA ASP A 517 -12.09 -19.48 12.36
C ASP A 517 -13.34 -19.74 11.50
N THR A 518 -13.71 -21.01 11.37
CA THR A 518 -14.82 -21.45 10.51
C THR A 518 -16.13 -20.74 10.80
N LYS A 519 -16.41 -20.42 12.07
CA LYS A 519 -17.66 -19.76 12.46
C LYS A 519 -17.66 -18.30 12.01
N THR A 520 -16.58 -17.56 12.28
CA THR A 520 -16.42 -16.17 11.84
C THR A 520 -16.46 -16.06 10.32
N PHE A 521 -15.75 -16.94 9.61
CA PHE A 521 -15.80 -16.95 8.14
C PHE A 521 -17.22 -17.20 7.61
N SER A 522 -17.90 -18.22 8.13
CA SER A 522 -19.26 -18.56 7.70
C SER A 522 -20.24 -17.42 7.97
N GLU A 523 -20.11 -16.74 9.11
CA GLU A 523 -20.94 -15.60 9.48
C GLU A 523 -20.68 -14.39 8.56
N ASN A 524 -19.41 -14.08 8.26
CA ASN A 524 -19.06 -13.02 7.33
C ASN A 524 -19.63 -13.27 5.93
N VAL A 525 -19.57 -14.52 5.45
CA VAL A 525 -20.19 -14.92 4.18
C VAL A 525 -21.70 -14.75 4.24
N ARG A 526 -22.35 -15.23 5.31
CA ARG A 526 -23.80 -15.12 5.50
C ARG A 526 -24.28 -13.67 5.50
N CYS A 527 -23.53 -12.77 6.11
CA CYS A 527 -23.87 -11.35 6.23
C CYS A 527 -23.37 -10.50 5.06
N GLY A 528 -22.57 -11.05 4.14
CA GLY A 528 -21.95 -10.31 3.05
C GLY A 528 -20.80 -9.38 3.47
N ASP A 529 -20.20 -9.61 4.63
CA ASP A 529 -19.08 -8.84 5.20
C ASP A 529 -17.73 -9.32 4.67
N ILE A 530 -17.57 -9.32 3.34
CA ILE A 530 -16.38 -9.82 2.64
C ILE A 530 -15.44 -8.68 2.23
N ASN A 531 -14.59 -8.30 3.18
CA ASN A 531 -13.52 -7.34 2.97
C ASN A 531 -12.33 -7.94 2.20
N ASP A 532 -11.46 -7.08 1.68
CA ASP A 532 -10.24 -7.51 1.01
C ASP A 532 -9.22 -8.09 2.01
N ALA A 533 -8.53 -9.16 1.62
CA ALA A 533 -7.51 -9.78 2.46
C ALA A 533 -6.33 -8.86 2.78
N HIS A 534 -6.15 -7.78 2.02
CA HIS A 534 -5.15 -6.74 2.29
C HIS A 534 -5.13 -6.29 3.76
N PHE A 535 -6.28 -6.20 4.42
CA PHE A 535 -6.40 -5.70 5.79
C PHE A 535 -6.07 -6.72 6.89
N TRP A 536 -5.99 -8.01 6.54
CA TRP A 536 -5.81 -9.12 7.49
C TRP A 536 -4.41 -9.72 7.47
N ILE A 537 -3.56 -9.26 6.54
CA ILE A 537 -2.20 -9.77 6.33
C ILE A 537 -1.24 -8.61 6.49
N ASN A 538 -0.18 -8.82 7.25
CA ASN A 538 0.88 -7.84 7.47
C ASN A 538 1.60 -7.46 6.16
N GLY A 539 2.35 -6.37 6.21
CA GLY A 539 3.32 -6.03 5.18
C GLY A 539 4.72 -6.50 5.57
N ARG A 540 5.54 -6.79 4.57
CA ARG A 540 6.98 -7.05 4.72
C ARG A 540 7.65 -6.01 5.64
N GLY A 541 8.64 -6.40 6.43
CA GLY A 541 9.32 -5.49 7.37
C GLY A 541 8.48 -5.08 8.59
N GLY A 542 7.17 -5.32 8.61
CA GLY A 542 6.32 -5.02 9.76
C GLY A 542 6.24 -3.53 10.15
N PRO A 543 5.50 -3.19 11.22
CA PRO A 543 5.41 -1.84 11.76
C PRO A 543 6.71 -1.37 12.44
N ASP A 544 7.57 -2.31 12.87
CA ASP A 544 8.87 -2.02 13.52
C ASP A 544 10.02 -1.83 12.52
N SER A 545 9.79 -1.98 11.21
CA SER A 545 10.81 -1.60 10.23
C SER A 545 10.94 -0.09 10.21
N ASP A 546 12.09 0.38 10.70
CA ASP A 546 12.58 1.73 10.47
C ASP A 546 12.38 2.07 8.97
N THR A 547 11.52 3.06 8.71
CA THR A 547 11.10 3.46 7.36
C THR A 547 12.27 3.93 6.50
N SER A 548 13.46 4.11 7.11
CA SER A 548 14.73 4.36 6.46
C SER A 548 15.27 3.18 5.63
N LYS A 549 14.78 1.93 5.80
CA LYS A 549 15.35 0.74 5.14
C LYS A 549 14.35 -0.35 4.69
N PRO A 550 13.73 -0.25 3.49
CA PRO A 550 13.05 -1.41 2.92
C PRO A 550 13.39 -1.68 1.45
N VAL A 551 14.56 -1.30 0.91
CA VAL A 551 14.95 -1.81 -0.44
C VAL A 551 15.17 -3.33 -0.42
N GLY A 552 15.52 -3.87 0.76
CA GLY A 552 15.89 -5.27 0.97
C GLY A 552 17.34 -5.54 0.54
N ILE A 553 17.95 -6.59 1.09
CA ILE A 553 19.32 -7.00 0.76
C ILE A 553 19.26 -7.94 -0.45
N ARG A 554 19.90 -7.55 -1.55
CA ARG A 554 20.01 -8.40 -2.75
C ARG A 554 20.79 -9.66 -2.44
N LYS A 555 20.24 -10.81 -2.83
CA LYS A 555 20.88 -12.12 -2.81
C LYS A 555 20.97 -12.68 -4.23
N ALA A 556 22.06 -13.39 -4.54
CA ALA A 556 22.32 -13.90 -5.87
C ALA A 556 21.31 -14.99 -6.26
N ASP A 557 20.96 -15.86 -5.31
CA ASP A 557 19.96 -16.91 -5.46
C ASP A 557 19.15 -17.11 -4.17
N ARG A 558 18.15 -18.00 -4.22
CA ARG A 558 17.26 -18.23 -3.07
C ARG A 558 17.97 -18.98 -1.94
N ARG A 559 18.98 -19.80 -2.24
CA ARG A 559 19.77 -20.53 -1.24
C ARG A 559 20.60 -19.56 -0.41
N GLU A 560 21.19 -18.55 -1.03
CA GLU A 560 21.94 -17.49 -0.33
C GLU A 560 21.03 -16.68 0.60
N ALA A 561 19.76 -16.46 0.22
CA ALA A 561 18.79 -15.80 1.10
C ALA A 561 18.38 -16.67 2.31
N LEU A 562 18.26 -17.99 2.13
CA LEU A 562 18.00 -18.93 3.22
C LEU A 562 19.21 -19.12 4.14
N SER A 563 20.42 -18.85 3.64
CA SER A 563 21.68 -18.89 4.40
C SER A 563 21.80 -20.22 5.18
N ARG A 564 22.29 -20.16 6.42
CA ARG A 564 22.48 -21.29 7.33
C ARG A 564 21.21 -21.67 8.10
N ALA A 565 20.04 -21.10 7.77
CA ALA A 565 18.78 -21.42 8.43
C ALA A 565 18.21 -22.79 8.05
N VAL A 566 18.70 -23.35 6.94
CA VAL A 566 18.35 -24.67 6.41
C VAL A 566 19.62 -25.49 6.17
N PRO A 567 19.51 -26.84 6.12
CA PRO A 567 20.62 -27.69 5.75
C PRO A 567 21.27 -27.27 4.42
N PRO A 568 22.61 -27.39 4.26
CA PRO A 568 23.28 -27.11 2.99
C PRO A 568 22.76 -27.94 1.81
N SER A 569 22.17 -29.11 2.09
CA SER A 569 21.59 -30.03 1.12
C SER A 569 20.15 -29.71 0.72
N THR A 570 19.48 -28.75 1.39
CA THR A 570 18.10 -28.37 1.07
C THR A 570 18.00 -27.89 -0.37
N ARG A 571 17.04 -28.46 -1.11
CA ARG A 571 16.74 -28.08 -2.49
C ARG A 571 15.33 -27.52 -2.58
N ILE A 572 15.20 -26.37 -3.22
CA ILE A 572 13.90 -25.83 -3.63
C ILE A 572 13.60 -26.40 -5.01
N LEU A 573 12.51 -27.15 -5.11
CA LEU A 573 12.14 -27.87 -6.31
C LEU A 573 10.85 -27.30 -6.86
N ASP A 574 11.01 -26.63 -8.00
CA ASP A 574 9.93 -26.18 -8.86
C ASP A 574 9.20 -27.39 -9.49
N GLY A 575 7.96 -27.17 -9.91
CA GLY A 575 7.09 -28.19 -10.50
C GLY A 575 6.16 -28.88 -9.50
N LEU A 576 5.63 -30.02 -9.95
CA LEU A 576 4.61 -30.83 -9.25
C LEU A 576 5.02 -32.30 -9.10
N GLN A 577 6.30 -32.62 -9.29
CA GLN A 577 6.78 -34.00 -9.24
C GLN A 577 6.84 -34.48 -7.78
N PRO A 578 6.27 -35.65 -7.45
CA PRO A 578 6.39 -36.24 -6.12
C PRO A 578 7.85 -36.66 -5.82
N PRO A 579 8.21 -36.89 -4.54
CA PRO A 579 9.47 -37.55 -4.20
C PRO A 579 9.67 -38.86 -4.96
N ALA A 580 10.90 -39.10 -5.43
CA ALA A 580 11.29 -40.42 -5.88
C ALA A 580 11.13 -41.41 -4.72
N SER A 581 10.46 -42.53 -4.98
CA SER A 581 10.20 -43.60 -4.01
C SER A 581 11.45 -44.38 -3.67
#